data_AF-A0A9X2P5Y0-F1
#
_entry.id   AF-A0A9X2P5Y0-F1
#
_cell.length_a   1.000
_cell.length_b   1.000
_cell.length_c   1.000
_cell.angle_alpha   90.00
_cell.angle_beta   90.00
_cell.angle_gamma   90.00
#
_symmetry.space_group_name_H-M   'P 1'
#
loop_
_entity.id
_entity.type
_entity.pdbx_description
1 polymer ?
#
loop_
_entity_poly.entity_id
_entity_poly.type
_entity_poly.pdbx_seq_one_letter_code
_entity_poly.pdbx_strand_id
1 'polypeptide(L)'
;MSDGTEPFVDKALDYSINSPEFLPAFVDQAEFQKDWNNSSGLMALIRIMAQIQDTMSDTAMQSGSSAYVSALSYYNSVKQAAKVNAPEAKAIYEDMRKRFEKKPRSTNGGSGV
;
A
#
# COMPACT_ATOMS: atom_id res chain seq x y z
N MET A 1 -4.98 -5.48 -16.49
CA MET A 1 -4.84 -6.17 -17.79
C MET A 1 -3.48 -6.86 -17.81
N SER A 2 -3.32 -7.94 -18.58
CA SER A 2 -2.01 -8.57 -18.77
C SER A 2 -1.16 -7.76 -19.76
N ASP A 3 0.16 -7.97 -19.75
CA ASP A 3 1.17 -7.22 -20.51
C ASP A 3 0.90 -7.18 -22.03
N GLY A 4 0.23 -8.20 -22.59
CA GLY A 4 -0.15 -8.24 -24.01
C GLY A 4 -1.57 -7.79 -24.33
N THR A 5 -2.44 -7.58 -23.33
CA THR A 5 -3.87 -7.33 -23.57
C THR A 5 -4.12 -5.91 -24.07
N GLU A 6 -3.44 -4.92 -23.49
CA GLU A 6 -3.62 -3.51 -23.88
C GLU A 6 -3.22 -3.26 -25.35
N PRO A 7 -2.01 -3.63 -25.81
CA PRO A 7 -1.62 -3.42 -27.20
C PRO A 7 -2.49 -4.18 -28.21
N PHE A 8 -2.99 -5.35 -27.82
CA PHE A 8 -3.90 -6.12 -28.66
C PHE A 8 -5.23 -5.40 -28.87
N VAL A 9 -5.85 -4.88 -27.79
CA VAL A 9 -7.14 -4.19 -27.88
C VAL A 9 -7.00 -2.88 -28.65
N ASP A 10 -5.92 -2.13 -28.41
CA ASP A 10 -5.61 -0.91 -29.16
C ASP A 10 -5.50 -1.19 -30.66
N LYS A 11 -4.76 -2.27 -31.03
CA LYS A 11 -4.61 -2.66 -32.43
C LYS A 11 -5.91 -3.16 -33.06
N ALA A 12 -6.72 -3.89 -32.29
CA ALA A 12 -8.03 -4.36 -32.77
C ALA A 12 -8.97 -3.19 -33.06
N LEU A 13 -8.95 -2.15 -32.21
CA LEU A 13 -9.73 -0.94 -32.39
C LEU A 13 -9.25 -0.11 -33.59
N ASP A 14 -7.93 0.00 -33.78
CA ASP A 14 -7.35 0.60 -34.99
C ASP A 14 -7.89 -0.06 -36.27
N TYR A 15 -7.87 -1.39 -36.33
CA TYR A 15 -8.36 -2.13 -37.50
C TYR A 15 -9.87 -2.03 -37.65
N SER A 16 -10.63 -1.98 -36.55
CA SER A 16 -12.09 -1.85 -36.63
C SER A 16 -12.52 -0.51 -37.22
N ILE A 17 -11.71 0.55 -37.05
CA ILE A 17 -11.92 1.87 -37.66
C ILE A 17 -11.48 1.88 -39.13
N ASN A 18 -10.29 1.33 -39.42
CA ASN A 18 -9.67 1.44 -40.74
C ASN A 18 -10.12 0.37 -41.74
N SER A 19 -10.68 -0.73 -41.27
CA SER A 19 -11.15 -1.85 -42.09
C SER A 19 -12.53 -2.34 -41.60
N PRO A 20 -13.55 -1.48 -41.65
CA PRO A 20 -14.88 -1.75 -41.09
C PRO A 20 -15.60 -2.93 -41.76
N GLU A 21 -15.16 -3.37 -42.95
CA GLU A 21 -15.66 -4.57 -43.61
C GLU A 21 -15.42 -5.86 -42.81
N PHE A 22 -14.45 -5.86 -41.91
CA PHE A 22 -14.16 -6.98 -41.01
C PHE A 22 -14.80 -6.81 -39.62
N LEU A 23 -15.47 -5.68 -39.36
CA LEU A 23 -16.17 -5.44 -38.10
C LEU A 23 -17.48 -6.25 -38.09
N PRO A 24 -17.68 -7.19 -37.14
CA PRO A 24 -18.92 -7.95 -37.08
C PRO A 24 -20.12 -7.03 -36.80
N ALA A 25 -21.26 -7.30 -37.44
CA ALA A 25 -22.45 -6.45 -37.37
C ALA A 25 -23.07 -6.31 -35.96
N PHE A 26 -22.71 -7.19 -35.03
CA PHE A 26 -23.17 -7.12 -33.63
C PHE A 26 -22.26 -6.27 -32.73
N VAL A 27 -21.09 -5.85 -33.22
CA VAL A 27 -20.15 -5.01 -32.46
C VAL A 27 -20.48 -3.55 -32.74
N ASP A 28 -20.81 -2.81 -31.68
CA ASP A 28 -20.93 -1.35 -31.76
C ASP A 28 -19.53 -0.72 -31.68
N GLN A 29 -19.11 -0.11 -32.79
CA GLN A 29 -17.81 0.57 -32.90
C GLN A 29 -17.63 1.70 -31.89
N ALA A 30 -18.69 2.48 -31.64
CA ALA A 30 -18.63 3.62 -30.74
C ALA A 30 -18.53 3.16 -29.28
N GLU A 31 -19.26 2.09 -28.93
CA GLU A 31 -19.16 1.47 -27.61
C GLU A 31 -17.77 0.85 -27.39
N PHE A 32 -17.23 0.15 -28.40
CA PHE A 32 -15.89 -0.42 -28.31
C PHE A 32 -14.81 0.65 -28.07
N GLN A 33 -14.84 1.75 -28.83
CA GLN A 33 -13.91 2.87 -28.63
C GLN A 33 -14.04 3.49 -27.24
N LYS A 34 -15.29 3.68 -26.76
CA LYS A 34 -15.57 4.27 -25.46
C LYS A 34 -15.00 3.40 -24.33
N ASP A 35 -15.22 2.10 -24.38
CA ASP A 35 -14.73 1.18 -23.37
C ASP A 35 -13.21 1.07 -23.37
N TRP A 36 -12.58 1.12 -24.55
CA TRP A 36 -11.12 1.19 -24.63
C TRP A 36 -10.56 2.47 -24.01
N ASN A 37 -11.15 3.63 -24.31
CA ASN A 37 -10.72 4.92 -23.74
C ASN A 37 -10.89 4.95 -22.21
N ASN A 38 -12.01 4.40 -21.72
CA ASN A 38 -12.26 4.32 -20.28
C ASN A 38 -11.24 3.42 -19.58
N SER A 39 -11.03 2.21 -20.11
CA SER A 39 -10.13 1.23 -19.50
C SER A 39 -8.67 1.68 -19.53
N SER A 40 -8.17 2.18 -20.67
CA SER A 40 -6.82 2.72 -20.79
C SER A 40 -6.57 3.92 -19.86
N GLY A 41 -7.55 4.83 -19.76
CA GLY A 41 -7.49 5.96 -18.83
C GLY A 41 -7.43 5.52 -17.36
N LEU A 42 -8.26 4.55 -16.97
CA LEU A 42 -8.24 3.99 -15.61
C LEU A 42 -6.92 3.26 -15.31
N MET A 43 -6.36 2.51 -16.26
CA MET A 43 -5.08 1.84 -16.07
C MET A 43 -3.94 2.83 -15.81
N ALA A 44 -3.93 3.98 -16.51
CA ALA A 44 -2.97 5.05 -16.24
C ALA A 44 -3.10 5.59 -14.79
N LEU A 45 -4.33 5.84 -14.33
CA LEU A 45 -4.58 6.30 -12.96
C LEU A 45 -4.18 5.27 -11.92
N ILE A 46 -4.46 3.98 -12.15
CA ILE A 46 -4.08 2.88 -11.25
C ILE A 46 -2.57 2.82 -11.08
N ARG A 47 -1.79 2.96 -12.17
CA ARG A 47 -0.32 2.98 -12.12
C ARG A 47 0.21 4.13 -11.26
N ILE A 48 -0.39 5.33 -11.38
CA ILE A 48 -0.04 6.49 -10.56
C ILE A 48 -0.38 6.23 -9.09
N MET A 49 -1.58 5.71 -8.80
CA MET A 49 -2.00 5.40 -7.43
C MET A 49 -1.11 4.35 -6.77
N ALA A 50 -0.64 3.34 -7.52
CA ALA A 50 0.30 2.35 -7.01
C ALA A 50 1.61 2.99 -6.54
N GLN A 51 2.19 3.90 -7.33
CA GLN A 51 3.40 4.62 -6.94
C GLN A 51 3.21 5.48 -5.69
N ILE A 52 2.06 6.16 -5.59
CA ILE A 52 1.72 6.98 -4.42
C ILE A 52 1.57 6.08 -3.19
N GLN A 53 0.88 4.94 -3.33
CA GLN A 53 0.72 3.95 -2.26
C GLN A 53 2.06 3.44 -1.76
N ASP A 54 2.97 3.06 -2.66
CA ASP A 54 4.31 2.58 -2.29
C ASP A 54 5.08 3.64 -1.51
N THR A 55 5.09 4.87 -2.02
CA THR A 55 5.76 6.00 -1.35
C THR A 55 5.18 6.29 0.04
N MET A 56 3.85 6.24 0.19
CA MET A 56 3.20 6.42 1.48
C MET A 56 3.51 5.27 2.45
N SER A 57 3.56 4.04 1.94
CA SER A 57 3.90 2.84 2.73
C SER A 57 5.33 2.93 3.28
N ASP A 58 6.29 3.30 2.43
CA ASP A 58 7.68 3.49 2.81
C ASP A 58 7.85 4.60 3.85
N THR A 59 7.17 5.73 3.63
CA THR A 59 7.18 6.87 4.55
C THR A 59 6.57 6.49 5.91
N ALA A 60 5.46 5.75 5.91
CA ALA A 60 4.82 5.27 7.12
C ALA A 60 5.73 4.30 7.89
N MET A 61 6.42 3.39 7.19
CA MET A 61 7.38 2.47 7.81
C MET A 61 8.55 3.22 8.44
N GLN A 62 9.17 4.18 7.73
CA GLN A 62 10.29 4.96 8.23
C GLN A 62 9.89 5.86 9.41
N SER A 63 8.75 6.53 9.31
CA SER A 63 8.22 7.39 10.36
C SER A 63 7.84 6.57 11.60
N GLY A 64 7.21 5.42 11.41
CA GLY A 64 6.85 4.50 12.49
C GLY A 64 8.08 3.96 13.22
N SER A 65 9.14 3.60 12.50
CA SER A 65 10.42 3.18 13.10
C SER A 65 11.03 4.30 13.96
N SER A 66 11.06 5.53 13.43
CA SER A 66 11.60 6.70 14.15
C SER A 66 10.78 7.04 15.40
N ALA A 67 9.45 6.98 15.29
CA ALA A 67 8.54 7.17 16.43
C ALA A 67 8.75 6.09 17.50
N TYR A 68 8.96 4.84 17.09
CA TYR A 68 9.22 3.73 18.02
C TYR A 68 10.55 3.90 18.78
N VAL A 69 11.63 4.30 18.10
CA VAL A 69 12.93 4.60 18.75
C VAL A 69 12.79 5.75 19.76
N SER A 70 12.02 6.78 19.42
CA SER A 70 11.74 7.90 20.31
C SER A 70 10.95 7.45 21.55
N ALA A 71 9.91 6.61 21.34
CA ALA A 71 9.12 6.04 22.42
C ALA A 71 9.96 5.15 23.36
N LEU A 72 10.89 4.34 22.82
CA LEU A 72 11.83 3.54 23.60
C LEU A 72 12.74 4.42 24.46
N SER A 73 13.25 5.51 23.89
CA SER A 73 14.13 6.45 24.60
C SER A 73 13.38 7.12 25.75
N TYR A 74 12.15 7.56 25.52
CA TYR A 74 11.29 8.12 26.55
C TYR A 74 10.97 7.09 27.65
N TYR A 75 10.57 5.87 27.28
CA TYR A 75 10.31 4.79 28.24
C TYR A 75 11.51 4.51 29.15
N ASN A 76 12.72 4.44 28.58
CA ASN A 76 13.94 4.22 29.34
C ASN A 76 14.27 5.40 30.28
N SER A 77 14.03 6.64 29.83
CA SER A 77 14.18 7.83 30.67
C SER A 77 13.23 7.81 31.87
N VAL A 78 11.94 7.56 31.64
CA VAL A 78 10.93 7.45 32.69
C VAL A 78 11.26 6.30 33.66
N LYS A 79 11.74 5.16 33.15
CA LYS A 79 12.20 4.04 33.98
C LYS A 79 13.34 4.44 34.91
N GLN A 80 14.31 5.22 34.44
CA GLN A 80 15.41 5.73 35.28
C GLN A 80 14.90 6.75 36.31
N ALA A 81 14.03 7.67 35.89
CA ALA A 81 13.40 8.65 36.78
C ALA A 81 12.59 7.97 37.92
N ALA A 82 11.88 6.88 37.60
CA ALA A 82 11.14 6.10 38.58
C ALA A 82 12.07 5.44 39.63
N LYS A 83 13.27 4.98 39.23
CA LYS A 83 14.26 4.40 40.14
C LYS A 83 14.79 5.39 41.17
N VAL A 84 14.94 6.66 40.78
CA VAL A 84 15.38 7.74 41.68
C VAL A 84 14.21 8.45 42.39
N ASN A 85 13.00 7.87 42.32
CA ASN A 85 11.78 8.41 42.93
C ASN A 85 11.40 9.83 42.47
N ALA A 86 11.66 10.16 41.20
CA ALA A 86 11.16 11.40 40.62
C ALA A 86 9.62 11.43 40.67
N PRO A 87 9.00 12.59 40.96
CA PRO A 87 7.54 12.73 40.98
C PRO A 87 6.91 12.26 39.67
N GLU A 88 5.71 11.66 39.74
CA GLU A 88 4.93 11.13 38.61
C GLU A 88 5.58 10.00 37.77
N ALA A 89 6.90 9.80 37.84
CA ALA A 89 7.62 8.87 36.98
C ALA A 89 7.21 7.40 37.19
N LYS A 90 6.89 7.00 38.43
CA LYS A 90 6.41 5.63 38.73
C LYS A 90 5.07 5.34 38.04
N ALA A 91 4.13 6.28 38.11
CA ALA A 91 2.81 6.12 37.50
C ALA A 91 2.91 6.02 35.97
N ILE A 92 3.70 6.89 35.34
CA ILE A 92 3.95 6.86 33.88
C ILE A 92 4.65 5.55 33.48
N TYR A 93 5.69 5.13 34.23
CA TYR A 93 6.41 3.88 33.96
C TYR A 93 5.48 2.66 33.98
N GLU A 94 4.65 2.53 35.01
CA GLU A 94 3.75 1.39 35.16
C GLU A 94 2.68 1.34 34.06
N ASP A 95 2.18 2.49 33.58
CA ASP A 95 1.26 2.51 32.44
C ASP A 95 1.96 2.08 31.14
N MET A 96 3.13 2.65 30.84
CA MET A 96 3.87 2.31 29.63
C MET A 96 4.36 0.85 29.63
N ARG A 97 4.77 0.33 30.78
CA ARG A 97 5.26 -1.05 30.94
C ARG A 97 4.21 -2.08 30.52
N LYS A 98 2.94 -1.87 30.88
CA LYS A 98 1.82 -2.76 30.49
C LYS A 98 1.67 -2.88 28.98
N ARG A 99 2.03 -1.82 28.24
CA ARG A 99 1.95 -1.75 26.76
C ARG A 99 3.21 -2.32 26.10
N PHE A 100 4.36 -2.17 26.76
CA PHE A 100 5.64 -2.70 26.27
C PHE A 100 5.77 -4.23 26.44
N GLU A 101 5.31 -4.78 27.56
CA GLU A 101 5.42 -6.21 27.88
C GLU A 101 4.47 -7.09 27.03
N LYS A 102 3.44 -6.51 26.39
CA LYS A 102 2.53 -7.23 25.49
C LYS A 102 3.09 -7.37 24.06
N LYS A 103 4.11 -8.19 23.90
CA LYS A 103 4.37 -8.96 22.67
C LYS A 103 4.87 -10.35 23.04
N PRO A 104 4.00 -11.35 23.25
CA PRO A 104 4.43 -12.72 22.98
C PRO A 104 4.88 -12.74 21.52
N ARG A 105 6.15 -13.07 21.33
CA ARG A 105 6.72 -13.31 20.02
C ARG A 105 5.90 -14.46 19.42
N SER A 106 5.01 -14.16 18.48
CA SER A 106 4.37 -15.21 17.68
C SER A 106 5.48 -15.86 16.87
N THR A 107 6.07 -16.91 17.44
CA THR A 107 6.86 -17.91 16.73
C THR A 107 5.88 -18.72 15.90
N ASN A 108 5.48 -18.19 14.75
CA ASN A 108 4.96 -19.03 13.68
C ASN A 108 6.13 -19.40 12.77
N GLY A 109 6.70 -20.56 13.06
CA GLY A 109 7.51 -21.32 12.13
C GLY A 109 6.61 -22.05 11.12
N GLY A 110 7.14 -22.22 9.91
CA GLY A 110 6.55 -22.90 8.76
C GLY A 110 7.08 -22.21 7.50
N SER A 111 8.33 -22.41 7.08
CA SER A 111 8.93 -23.64 6.52
C SER A 111 8.18 -24.15 5.28
N GLY A 112 8.83 -23.97 4.13
CA GLY A 112 8.75 -24.74 2.87
C GLY A 112 7.41 -25.26 2.39
N VAL A 113 6.99 -24.87 1.18
CA VAL A 113 7.28 -25.54 -0.10
C VAL A 113 7.23 -24.49 -1.21
#